data_AF-A0A534UG06-F1
#
_entry.id   AF-A0A534UG06-F1
#
_cell.length_a   1.000
_cell.length_b   1.000
_cell.length_c   1.000
_cell.angle_alpha   90.00
_cell.angle_beta   90.00
_cell.angle_gamma   90.00
#
_symmetry.space_group_name_H-M   'P 1'
#
loop_
_entity.id
_entity.type
_entity.pdbx_description
1 polymer ?
#
loop_
_entity_poly.entity_id
_entity_poly.type
_entity_poly.pdbx_seq_one_letter_code
_entity_poly.pdbx_strand_id
1 'polypeptide(L)'
;MRRRSPDQGCRPERLRHGRVARYNSSVRILAISGCLRAASSNSVLLLAAARMASPKMQVETYKGLGELPPFNPDLDRDGDEPPPAVAALRAQISAADVIRPC
;
A
#
# COMPACT_ATOMS: atom_id res chain seq x y z
N MET A 1 32.91 2.42 -39.13
CA MET A 1 32.09 3.60 -38.71
C MET A 1 30.66 3.35 -39.18
N ARG A 2 29.70 3.00 -38.31
CA ARG A 2 28.81 3.90 -37.55
C ARG A 2 28.26 3.17 -36.31
N ARG A 3 27.87 3.95 -35.30
CA ARG A 3 27.68 3.62 -33.88
C ARG A 3 26.27 3.08 -33.57
N ARG A 4 26.11 2.45 -32.38
CA ARG A 4 24.87 2.00 -31.72
C ARG A 4 23.72 3.02 -31.73
N SER A 5 22.47 2.54 -31.59
CA SER A 5 21.63 2.88 -30.42
C SER A 5 20.47 1.88 -30.20
N PRO A 6 20.34 1.31 -28.98
CA PRO A 6 19.14 0.64 -28.50
C PRO A 6 18.33 1.63 -27.65
N ASP A 7 17.21 2.14 -28.16
CA ASP A 7 16.32 2.99 -27.36
C ASP A 7 14.85 2.85 -27.82
N GLN A 8 14.35 1.62 -27.76
CA GLN A 8 12.90 1.37 -27.80
C GLN A 8 12.33 1.66 -26.40
N GLY A 9 12.25 2.96 -26.08
CA GLY A 9 11.60 3.46 -24.88
C GLY A 9 10.16 2.99 -24.77
N CYS A 10 9.82 2.50 -23.58
CA CYS A 10 8.50 2.08 -23.15
C CYS A 10 7.48 3.20 -23.39
N ARG A 11 6.56 3.01 -24.34
CA ARG A 11 5.41 3.92 -24.54
C ARG A 11 4.43 3.70 -23.39
N PRO A 12 4.06 4.72 -22.60
CA PRO A 12 3.05 4.53 -21.57
C PRO A 12 1.68 4.43 -22.24
N GLU A 13 1.17 3.20 -22.34
CA GLU A 13 -0.22 2.93 -22.66
C GLU A 13 -1.13 3.58 -21.61
N ARG A 14 -2.20 4.22 -22.09
CA ARG A 14 -3.12 5.02 -21.30
C ARG A 14 -3.80 4.18 -20.22
N LEU A 15 -3.33 4.27 -18.99
CA LEU A 15 -4.00 3.73 -17.82
C LEU A 15 -5.14 4.67 -17.40
N ARG A 16 -6.38 4.20 -17.57
CA ARG A 16 -7.61 4.88 -17.18
C ARG A 16 -7.90 4.66 -15.69
N HIS A 17 -8.13 5.77 -14.99
CA HIS A 17 -8.84 5.96 -13.71
C HIS A 17 -8.24 5.39 -12.40
N GLY A 18 -7.78 6.32 -11.56
CA GLY A 18 -7.47 6.12 -10.14
C GLY A 18 -6.15 6.80 -9.76
N ARG A 19 -6.19 8.10 -9.44
CA ARG A 19 -5.11 8.90 -8.82
C ARG A 19 -3.68 8.44 -9.19
N VAL A 20 -3.28 8.60 -10.45
CA VAL A 20 -1.93 8.24 -10.91
C VAL A 20 -0.93 9.16 -10.22
N ALA A 21 -0.19 8.62 -9.25
CA ALA A 21 0.93 9.32 -8.64
C ALA A 21 1.87 9.79 -9.76
N ARG A 22 2.10 11.11 -9.85
CA ARG A 22 3.01 11.69 -10.84
C ARG A 22 4.37 10.98 -10.72
N TYR A 23 4.95 10.56 -11.84
CA TYR A 23 6.18 9.74 -11.93
C TYR A 23 7.46 10.39 -11.32
N ASN A 24 7.33 11.55 -10.65
CA ASN A 24 8.43 12.28 -10.02
C ASN A 24 8.25 12.53 -8.52
N SER A 25 7.20 12.02 -7.89
CA SER A 25 6.98 12.08 -6.44
C SER A 25 7.15 10.70 -5.81
N SER A 26 7.66 10.67 -4.57
CA SER A 26 7.76 9.42 -3.81
C SER A 26 6.35 8.87 -3.54
N VAL A 27 6.14 7.57 -3.79
CA VAL A 27 4.86 6.87 -3.59
C VAL A 27 4.91 6.08 -2.30
N ARG A 28 3.92 6.23 -1.42
CA ARG A 28 3.75 5.42 -0.21
C ARG A 28 2.70 4.34 -0.43
N ILE A 29 3.09 3.09 -0.23
CA ILE A 29 2.23 1.92 -0.35
C ILE A 29 2.04 1.31 1.03
N LEU A 30 0.79 1.25 1.49
CA LEU A 30 0.41 0.50 2.68
C LEU A 30 -0.01 -0.92 2.28
N ALA A 31 0.81 -1.88 2.65
CA ALA A 31 0.60 -3.30 2.42
C ALA A 31 -0.09 -3.95 3.63
N ILE A 32 -1.24 -4.60 3.42
CA ILE A 32 -2.01 -5.25 4.48
C ILE A 32 -2.06 -6.74 4.19
N SER A 33 -1.53 -7.57 5.10
CA SER A 33 -1.69 -9.03 5.01
C SER A 33 -3.09 -9.39 5.49
N GLY A 34 -3.89 -10.05 4.66
CA GLY A 34 -5.22 -10.57 5.01
C GLY A 34 -5.18 -11.80 5.94
N CYS A 35 -4.00 -12.19 6.42
CA CYS A 35 -3.83 -13.27 7.38
C CYS A 35 -3.08 -12.79 8.62
N LEU A 36 -3.63 -13.07 9.79
CA LEU A 36 -3.01 -12.78 11.09
C LEU A 36 -1.84 -13.73 11.42
N ARG A 37 -1.70 -14.85 10.69
CA ARG A 37 -0.57 -15.78 10.92
C ARG A 37 0.72 -15.19 10.34
N ALA A 38 1.76 -15.14 11.16
CA ALA A 38 3.06 -14.58 10.79
C ALA A 38 3.68 -15.23 9.54
N ALA A 39 3.50 -16.55 9.35
CA ALA A 39 4.06 -17.31 8.24
C ALA A 39 3.12 -17.45 7.02
N SER A 40 2.22 -16.49 6.79
CA SER A 40 1.40 -16.48 5.57
C SER A 40 2.25 -16.24 4.32
N SER A 41 1.93 -16.92 3.21
CA SER A 41 2.48 -16.62 1.89
C SER A 41 2.29 -15.14 1.52
N ASN A 42 1.22 -14.51 2.01
CA ASN A 42 0.94 -13.08 1.81
C ASN A 42 1.98 -12.21 2.51
N SER A 43 2.35 -12.55 3.75
CA SER A 43 3.41 -11.84 4.48
C SER A 43 4.76 -11.96 3.77
N VAL A 44 5.07 -13.14 3.21
CA VAL A 44 6.30 -13.37 2.42
C VAL A 44 6.29 -12.54 1.14
N LEU A 45 5.17 -12.48 0.41
CA LEU A 45 5.02 -11.68 -0.80
C LEU A 45 5.19 -10.19 -0.53
N LEU A 46 4.58 -9.67 0.55
CA LEU A 46 4.69 -8.27 0.94
C LEU A 46 6.13 -7.89 1.32
N LEU A 47 6.84 -8.78 2.03
CA LEU A 47 8.26 -8.58 2.33
C LEU A 47 9.13 -8.57 1.06
N ALA A 48 8.85 -9.43 0.10
CA ALA A 48 9.54 -9.44 -1.19
C ALA A 48 9.27 -8.14 -1.97
N ALA A 49 8.02 -7.68 -2.01
CA ALA A 49 7.63 -6.43 -2.66
C ALA A 49 8.34 -5.21 -2.05
N ALA A 50 8.45 -5.16 -0.72
CA ALA A 50 9.17 -4.10 -0.03
C ALA A 50 10.68 -4.11 -0.35
N ARG A 51 11.30 -5.28 -0.48
CA ARG A 51 12.72 -5.40 -0.89
C ARG A 51 12.98 -5.00 -2.34
N MET A 52 12.01 -5.20 -3.21
CA MET A 52 12.10 -4.82 -4.63
C MET A 52 11.69 -3.36 -4.89
N ALA A 53 11.34 -2.61 -3.84
CA ALA A 53 10.86 -1.25 -3.99
C ALA A 53 11.96 -0.33 -4.54
N SER A 54 11.62 0.43 -5.58
CA SER A 54 12.53 1.46 -6.10
C SER A 54 12.75 2.58 -5.07
N PRO A 55 13.82 3.37 -5.14
CA PRO A 55 14.07 4.46 -4.18
C PRO A 55 12.96 5.52 -4.09
N LYS A 56 12.11 5.61 -5.12
CA LYS A 56 10.94 6.51 -5.14
C LYS A 56 9.67 5.84 -4.58
N MET A 57 9.74 4.59 -4.12
CA MET A 57 8.61 3.83 -3.60
C MET A 57 8.91 3.36 -2.18
N GLN A 58 8.05 3.72 -1.24
CA GLN A 58 8.10 3.24 0.14
C GLN A 58 6.96 2.25 0.32
N VAL A 59 7.29 1.01 0.67
CA VAL A 59 6.31 -0.03 0.95
C VAL A 59 6.37 -0.35 2.44
N GLU A 60 5.27 -0.09 3.13
CA GLU A 60 5.14 -0.32 4.57
C GLU A 60 4.09 -1.40 4.82
N THR A 61 4.45 -2.41 5.61
CA THR A 61 3.53 -3.49 5.97
C THR A 61 2.80 -3.14 7.26
N TYR A 62 1.46 -3.08 7.22
CA TYR A 62 0.62 -2.93 8.40
C TYR A 62 0.59 -4.23 9.21
N LYS A 63 0.93 -4.13 10.50
CA LYS A 63 1.00 -5.28 11.43
C LYS A 63 -0.10 -5.28 12.50
N GLY A 64 -0.84 -4.18 12.63
CA GLY A 64 -1.86 -3.99 13.68
C GLY A 64 -3.20 -4.66 13.41
N LEU A 65 -3.33 -5.52 12.39
CA LEU A 65 -4.62 -6.10 12.00
C LEU A 65 -5.24 -6.95 13.13
N GLY A 66 -4.40 -7.59 13.96
CA GLY A 66 -4.85 -8.36 15.13
C GLY A 66 -5.26 -7.50 16.33
N GLU A 67 -4.97 -6.20 16.30
CA GLU A 67 -5.31 -5.25 17.37
C GLU A 67 -6.65 -4.55 17.09
N LEU A 68 -7.23 -4.75 15.91
CA LEU A 68 -8.52 -4.17 15.57
C LEU A 68 -9.63 -4.87 16.36
N PRO A 69 -10.51 -4.11 17.04
CA PRO A 69 -11.66 -4.70 17.71
C PRO A 69 -12.60 -5.32 16.68
N PRO A 70 -13.41 -6.32 17.08
CA PRO A 70 -14.54 -6.76 16.29
C PRO A 70 -15.43 -5.57 15.92
N PHE A 71 -15.89 -5.53 14.66
CA PHE A 71 -16.83 -4.51 14.23
C PHE A 71 -18.12 -4.60 15.05
N ASN A 72 -18.56 -3.47 15.58
CA ASN A 72 -19.84 -3.32 16.26
C ASN A 72 -20.54 -2.04 15.76
N PRO A 73 -21.65 -2.14 15.01
CA PRO A 73 -22.34 -0.97 14.46
C PRO A 73 -22.91 -0.04 15.53
N ASP A 74 -23.13 -0.52 16.75
CA ASP A 74 -23.57 0.33 17.87
C ASP A 74 -22.50 1.30 18.35
N LEU A 75 -21.23 0.99 18.07
CA LEU A 75 -20.04 1.74 18.47
C LEU A 75 -19.34 2.46 17.30
N ASP A 76 -19.91 2.42 16.09
CA ASP A 76 -19.35 3.03 14.87
C ASP A 76 -20.40 3.91 14.19
N ARG A 77 -20.92 4.91 14.93
CA ARG A 77 -21.84 5.91 14.39
C ARG A 77 -21.06 7.12 13.88
N ASP A 78 -21.64 7.81 12.89
CA ASP A 78 -21.05 9.04 12.36
C ASP A 78 -20.89 10.10 13.46
N GLY A 79 -19.64 10.48 13.73
CA GLY A 79 -19.28 11.46 14.76
C GLY A 79 -18.72 10.87 16.06
N ASP A 80 -18.78 9.55 16.25
CA ASP A 80 -18.16 8.89 17.40
C ASP A 80 -16.63 8.83 17.27
N GLU A 81 -15.93 8.92 18.39
CA GLU A 81 -14.48 8.75 18.45
C GLU A 81 -14.13 7.27 18.22
N PRO A 82 -13.40 6.92 17.14
CA PRO A 82 -13.09 5.54 16.85
C PRO A 82 -12.08 4.98 17.87
N PRO A 83 -12.07 3.65 18.12
CA PRO A 83 -11.06 3.01 18.95
C PRO A 83 -9.63 3.34 18.46
N PRO A 84 -8.64 3.48 19.36
CA PRO A 84 -7.30 3.95 18.98
C PRO A 84 -6.64 3.16 17.84
N ALA A 85 -6.81 1.83 17.81
CA ALA A 85 -6.29 0.98 16.73
C ALA A 85 -6.96 1.27 15.37
N VAL A 86 -8.27 1.56 15.38
CA VAL A 86 -9.04 1.96 14.19
C VAL A 86 -8.61 3.36 13.73
N ALA A 87 -8.45 4.31 14.66
CA ALA A 87 -7.97 5.65 14.36
C ALA A 87 -6.57 5.62 13.71
N ALA A 88 -5.65 4.84 14.27
CA ALA A 88 -4.29 4.66 13.75
C ALA A 88 -4.29 4.02 12.34
N LEU A 89 -5.15 3.03 12.10
CA LEU A 89 -5.31 2.44 10.77
C LEU A 89 -5.87 3.48 9.77
N ARG A 90 -6.91 4.23 10.14
CA ARG A 90 -7.49 5.29 9.30
C ARG A 90 -6.46 6.36 8.94
N ALA A 91 -5.59 6.73 9.88
CA ALA A 91 -4.49 7.67 9.64
C ALA A 91 -3.46 7.14 8.64
N GLN A 92 -3.03 5.88 8.77
CA GLN A 92 -2.09 5.25 7.84
C GLN A 92 -2.68 5.08 6.44
N ILE A 93 -3.96 4.69 6.35
CA ILE A 93 -4.70 4.61 5.08
C ILE A 93 -4.75 5.98 4.40
N SER A 94 -5.02 7.04 5.16
CA SER A 94 -5.11 8.41 4.62
C SER A 94 -3.77 8.96 4.13
N ALA A 95 -2.66 8.50 4.72
CA ALA A 95 -1.31 8.87 4.32
C ALA A 95 -0.75 8.05 3.15
N ALA A 96 -1.40 6.94 2.77
CA ALA A 96 -0.96 6.06 1.70
C ALA A 96 -1.52 6.51 0.34
N ASP A 97 -0.68 6.42 -0.70
CA ASP A 97 -1.11 6.64 -2.07
C ASP A 97 -1.81 5.39 -2.64
N VAL A 98 -1.38 4.21 -2.20
CA VAL A 98 -1.89 2.91 -2.64
C VAL A 98 -2.04 1.97 -1.45
N ILE A 99 -3.15 1.22 -1.42
CA ILE A 99 -3.40 0.16 -0.44
C ILE A 99 -3.36 -1.18 -1.16
N ARG A 100 -2.59 -2.13 -0.63
CA ARG A 100 -2.51 -3.49 -1.18
C ARG A 100 -2.91 -4.53 -0.14
N PRO A 101 -4.17 -5.01 -0.15
CA PRO A 101 -4.55 -6.18 0.61
C PRO A 101 -4.05 -7.47 -0.06
N CYS A 102 -3.35 -8.34 0.65
CA CYS A 102 -2.90 -9.63 0.12
C CYS A 102 -3.58 -10.78 0.82
#